data_AF-A0A7W5C0Y7-F1
#
_entry.id   AF-A0A7W5C0Y7-F1
#
_cell.length_a   1.000
_cell.length_b   1.000
_cell.length_c   1.000
_cell.angle_alpha   90.00
_cell.angle_beta   90.00
_cell.angle_gamma   90.00
#
_symmetry.space_group_name_H-M   'P 1'
#
loop_
_entity.id
_entity.type
_entity.pdbx_description
1 polymer ?
#
loop_
_entity_poly.entity_id
_entity_poly.type
_entity_poly.pdbx_seq_one_letter_code
_entity_poly.pdbx_strand_id
1 'polypeptide(L)'
;MMNDPHTPPGSQTGQASRARADLITSTSRLAFEIEAAERDDDRLTELRLRVRYHTEMAELMRLTPAWAAPVARVRDNRCGHLELLSTYALELAQLEGQG
;
A
#
# COMPACT_ATOMS: atom_id res chain seq x y z
N MET A 1 5.57 -7.81 -40.51
CA MET A 1 4.35 -7.82 -39.66
C MET A 1 4.04 -9.26 -39.30
N MET A 2 3.50 -9.50 -38.09
CA MET A 2 3.07 -10.80 -37.52
C MET A 2 4.21 -11.52 -36.76
N ASN A 3 4.12 -11.90 -35.49
CA ASN A 3 3.10 -11.77 -34.45
C ASN A 3 3.87 -11.71 -33.12
N ASP A 4 3.73 -10.62 -32.34
CA ASP A 4 4.10 -10.67 -30.93
C ASP A 4 3.17 -11.69 -30.26
N PRO A 5 3.68 -12.69 -29.52
CA PRO A 5 2.84 -13.50 -28.67
C PRO A 5 2.42 -12.62 -27.49
N HIS A 6 1.33 -11.87 -27.67
CA HIS A 6 0.53 -11.34 -26.57
C HIS A 6 -0.17 -12.51 -25.88
N THR A 7 0.62 -13.33 -25.20
CA THR A 7 0.11 -14.23 -24.17
C THR A 7 -0.33 -13.34 -23.01
N PRO A 8 -1.62 -13.25 -22.67
CA PRO A 8 -2.01 -12.66 -21.39
C PRO A 8 -1.36 -13.56 -20.33
N PRO A 9 -0.57 -13.05 -19.37
CA PRO A 9 0.14 -13.91 -18.44
C PRO A 9 -0.86 -14.56 -17.46
N GLY A 10 -1.43 -15.68 -17.90
CA GLY A 10 -2.23 -16.61 -17.11
C GLY A 10 -1.38 -17.50 -16.19
N SER A 11 -0.08 -17.18 -16.01
CA SER A 11 0.88 -18.07 -15.33
C SER A 11 1.76 -17.40 -14.25
N GLN A 12 1.48 -16.15 -13.86
CA GLN A 12 2.02 -15.56 -12.61
C GLN A 12 1.04 -15.72 -11.42
N THR A 13 0.08 -16.64 -11.51
CA THR A 13 -1.34 -16.31 -11.31
C THR A 13 -2.02 -16.71 -9.99
N GLY A 14 -1.40 -17.53 -9.14
CA GLY A 14 -2.01 -17.94 -7.87
C GLY A 14 -1.61 -17.04 -6.70
N GLN A 15 -0.33 -17.08 -6.34
CA GLN A 15 0.18 -16.49 -5.10
C GLN A 15 0.23 -14.96 -5.14
N ALA A 16 0.68 -14.36 -6.24
CA ALA A 16 0.70 -12.90 -6.40
C ALA A 16 -0.73 -12.32 -6.43
N SER A 17 -1.68 -13.03 -7.06
CA SER A 17 -3.10 -12.66 -7.04
C SER A 17 -3.70 -12.75 -5.64
N ARG A 18 -3.37 -13.80 -4.87
CA ARG A 18 -3.81 -13.94 -3.47
C ARG A 18 -3.22 -12.84 -2.60
N ALA A 19 -1.90 -12.64 -2.65
CA ALA A 19 -1.23 -11.56 -1.92
C ALA A 19 -1.82 -10.19 -2.25
N ARG A 20 -2.12 -9.92 -3.53
CA ARG A 20 -2.80 -8.69 -3.95
C ARG A 20 -4.22 -8.58 -3.36
N ALA A 21 -5.00 -9.64 -3.35
CA ALA A 21 -6.35 -9.65 -2.77
C ALA A 21 -6.31 -9.45 -1.23
N ASP A 22 -5.35 -10.08 -0.57
CA ASP A 22 -5.11 -9.93 0.87
C ASP A 22 -4.73 -8.48 1.20
N LEU A 23 -3.83 -7.88 0.42
CA LEU A 23 -3.44 -6.48 0.56
C LEU A 23 -4.61 -5.52 0.34
N ILE A 24 -5.46 -5.74 -0.67
CA ILE A 24 -6.66 -4.91 -0.90
C ILE A 24 -7.60 -4.96 0.30
N THR A 25 -7.82 -6.16 0.85
CA THR A 25 -8.68 -6.35 2.02
C THR A 25 -8.08 -5.69 3.25
N SER A 26 -6.79 -5.88 3.48
CA SER A 26 -6.06 -5.34 4.62
C SER A 26 -5.99 -3.82 4.58
N THR A 27 -5.65 -3.20 3.44
CA THR A 27 -5.60 -1.73 3.31
C THR A 27 -6.98 -1.10 3.47
N SER A 28 -8.04 -1.74 2.97
CA SER A 28 -9.41 -1.27 3.17
C SER A 28 -9.79 -1.29 4.65
N ARG A 29 -9.42 -2.37 5.37
CA ARG A 29 -9.65 -2.47 6.82
C ARG A 29 -8.84 -1.42 7.59
N LEU A 30 -7.58 -1.24 7.26
CA LEU A 30 -6.70 -0.24 7.89
C LEU A 30 -7.26 1.18 7.72
N ALA A 31 -7.87 1.52 6.58
CA ALA A 31 -8.50 2.82 6.39
C ALA A 31 -9.62 3.08 7.43
N PHE A 32 -10.49 2.09 7.68
CA PHE A 32 -11.51 2.20 8.72
C PHE A 32 -10.94 2.27 10.13
N GLU A 33 -9.88 1.52 10.42
CA GLU A 33 -9.20 1.55 11.72
C GLU A 33 -8.51 2.90 11.97
N ILE A 34 -7.92 3.51 10.93
CA ILE A 34 -7.35 4.86 11.00
C ILE A 34 -8.44 5.87 11.32
N GLU A 35 -9.57 5.85 10.60
CA GLU A 35 -10.69 6.76 10.90
C GLU A 35 -11.23 6.58 12.32
N ALA A 36 -11.23 5.36 12.85
CA ALA A 36 -11.64 5.11 14.23
C ALA A 36 -10.64 5.72 15.22
N ALA A 37 -9.35 5.48 15.04
CA ALA A 37 -8.30 6.06 15.89
C ALA A 37 -8.29 7.60 15.84
N GLU A 38 -8.53 8.19 14.66
CA GLU A 38 -8.69 9.65 14.49
C GLU A 38 -9.88 10.19 15.30
N ARG A 39 -11.03 9.48 15.30
CA ARG A 39 -12.22 9.90 16.06
C ARG A 39 -12.02 9.80 17.56
N ASP A 40 -11.23 8.83 18.01
CA ASP A 40 -10.93 8.57 19.42
C ASP A 40 -9.74 9.42 19.94
N ASP A 41 -9.15 10.26 19.09
CA ASP A 41 -7.95 11.08 19.37
C ASP A 41 -6.73 10.24 19.83
N ASP A 42 -6.69 8.96 19.44
CA ASP A 42 -5.58 8.06 19.74
C ASP A 42 -4.47 8.19 18.69
N ARG A 43 -3.69 9.28 18.83
CA ARG A 43 -2.63 9.63 17.86
C ARG A 43 -1.57 8.54 17.70
N LEU A 44 -1.21 7.84 18.77
CA LEU A 44 -0.18 6.80 18.72
C LEU A 44 -0.67 5.60 17.90
N THR A 45 -1.91 5.15 18.16
CA THR A 45 -2.52 4.07 17.38
C THR A 45 -2.74 4.50 15.93
N GLU A 46 -3.22 5.71 15.68
CA GLU A 46 -3.40 6.27 14.34
C GLU A 46 -2.08 6.21 13.53
N LEU A 47 -0.97 6.70 14.10
CA LEU A 47 0.33 6.72 13.43
C LEU A 47 0.83 5.31 13.08
N ARG A 48 0.69 4.36 14.01
CA ARG A 48 1.05 2.94 13.77
C ARG A 48 0.23 2.35 12.62
N LEU A 49 -1.07 2.64 12.59
CA LEU A 49 -1.97 2.18 11.52
C LEU A 49 -1.62 2.82 10.17
N ARG A 50 -1.31 4.12 10.13
CA ARG A 50 -0.88 4.82 8.90
C ARG A 50 0.43 4.29 8.34
N VAL A 51 1.42 4.02 9.21
CA VAL A 51 2.68 3.38 8.80
C VAL A 51 2.41 2.04 8.13
N ARG A 52 1.56 1.21 8.74
CA ARG A 52 1.18 -0.09 8.17
C ARG A 52 0.41 0.06 6.86
N TYR A 53 -0.56 0.97 6.79
CA TYR A 53 -1.36 1.24 5.60
C TYR A 53 -0.49 1.65 4.41
N HIS A 54 0.43 2.59 4.60
CA HIS A 54 1.29 3.06 3.51
C HIS A 54 2.33 2.03 3.07
N THR A 55 2.78 1.18 3.99
CA THR A 55 3.61 0.01 3.66
C THR A 55 2.86 -0.96 2.76
N GLU A 56 1.64 -1.35 3.14
CA GLU A 56 0.80 -2.28 2.37
C GLU A 56 0.36 -1.69 1.03
N MET A 57 0.06 -0.39 0.96
CA MET A 57 -0.27 0.29 -0.29
C MET A 57 0.93 0.38 -1.25
N ALA A 58 2.14 0.66 -0.76
CA ALA A 58 3.34 0.65 -1.60
C ALA A 58 3.61 -0.75 -2.18
N GLU A 59 3.36 -1.80 -1.39
CA GLU A 59 3.46 -3.18 -1.85
C GLU A 59 2.36 -3.56 -2.85
N LEU A 60 1.12 -3.11 -2.62
CA LEU A 60 0.01 -3.29 -3.55
C LEU A 60 0.32 -2.64 -4.91
N MET A 61 0.89 -1.44 -4.93
CA MET A 61 1.32 -0.78 -6.16
C MET A 61 2.46 -1.54 -6.83
N ARG A 62 3.43 -2.10 -6.08
CA ARG A 62 4.50 -2.95 -6.62
C ARG A 62 3.96 -4.19 -7.34
N LEU A 63 2.88 -4.78 -6.81
CA LEU A 63 2.21 -5.96 -7.38
C LEU A 63 1.16 -5.61 -8.45
N THR A 64 0.91 -4.33 -8.70
CA THR A 64 -0.07 -3.91 -9.71
C THR A 64 0.54 -4.05 -11.12
N PRO A 65 -0.05 -4.87 -12.00
CA PRO A 65 0.54 -5.15 -13.30
C PRO A 65 0.38 -3.97 -14.27
N ALA A 66 1.31 -3.86 -15.23
CA ALA A 66 1.37 -2.77 -16.21
C ALA A 66 0.12 -2.63 -17.12
N TRP A 67 -0.70 -3.68 -17.23
CA TRP A 67 -1.96 -3.64 -17.99
C TRP A 67 -3.13 -3.10 -17.16
N ALA A 68 -3.04 -3.07 -15.83
CA ALA A 68 -4.11 -2.58 -14.96
C ALA A 68 -4.12 -1.05 -14.83
N ALA A 69 -2.97 -0.39 -15.02
CA ALA A 69 -2.86 1.06 -15.06
C ALA A 69 -1.54 1.49 -15.74
N PRO A 70 -1.43 2.75 -16.21
CA PRO A 70 -0.18 3.27 -16.74
C PRO A 70 0.97 3.11 -15.74
N VAL A 71 2.08 2.49 -16.17
CA VAL A 71 3.23 2.17 -15.30
C VAL A 71 3.77 3.40 -14.56
N ALA A 72 3.83 4.55 -15.24
CA ALA A 72 4.27 5.80 -14.62
C ALA A 72 3.39 6.17 -13.42
N ARG A 73 2.05 6.09 -13.57
CA ARG A 73 1.10 6.39 -12.49
C ARG A 73 1.24 5.43 -11.31
N VAL A 74 1.42 4.13 -11.57
CA VAL A 74 1.62 3.13 -10.51
C VAL A 74 2.92 3.40 -9.73
N ARG A 75 4.00 3.73 -10.45
CA ARG A 75 5.28 4.10 -9.85
C ARG A 75 5.16 5.36 -9.00
N ASP A 76 4.56 6.42 -9.54
CA ASP A 76 4.44 7.70 -8.86
C ASP A 76 3.56 7.56 -7.59
N ASN A 77 2.45 6.81 -7.67
CA ASN A 77 1.63 6.47 -6.50
C ASN A 77 2.41 5.68 -5.44
N ARG A 78 3.23 4.71 -5.87
CA ARG A 78 4.10 3.96 -4.95
C ARG A 78 5.09 4.88 -4.24
N CYS A 79 5.72 5.79 -4.97
CA CYS A 79 6.63 6.79 -4.40
C CYS A 79 5.92 7.66 -3.36
N GLY A 80 4.73 8.17 -3.67
CA GLY A 80 3.95 8.97 -2.71
C GLY A 80 3.61 8.21 -1.42
N HIS A 81 3.30 6.91 -1.50
CA HIS A 81 3.10 6.10 -0.29
C HIS A 81 4.40 5.88 0.51
N LEU A 82 5.54 5.72 -0.16
CA LEU A 82 6.83 5.58 0.53
C LEU A 82 7.24 6.89 1.22
N GLU A 83 6.96 8.04 0.60
CA GLU A 83 7.19 9.35 1.21
C GLU A 83 6.34 9.53 2.48
N LEU A 84 5.04 9.24 2.40
CA LEU A 84 4.14 9.29 3.56
C LEU A 84 4.56 8.31 4.66
N LEU A 85 4.98 7.10 4.30
CA LEU A 85 5.54 6.13 5.25
C LEU A 85 6.72 6.73 6.01
N SER A 86 7.67 7.36 5.31
CA SER A 86 8.81 8.02 5.95
C SER A 86 8.36 9.13 6.90
N THR A 87 7.40 9.96 6.51
CA THR A 87 6.85 11.02 7.37
C THR A 87 6.22 10.44 8.65
N TYR A 88 5.31 9.48 8.54
CA TYR A 88 4.63 8.93 9.70
C TYR A 88 5.54 8.07 10.58
N ALA A 89 6.53 7.39 10.01
CA ALA A 89 7.52 6.65 10.79
C ALA A 89 8.39 7.58 11.64
N LEU A 90 8.78 8.74 11.10
CA LEU A 90 9.51 9.76 11.85
C LEU A 90 8.66 10.35 12.98
N GLU A 91 7.39 10.66 12.69
CA GLU A 91 6.47 11.18 13.71
C GLU A 91 6.21 10.16 14.82
N LEU A 92 6.01 8.89 14.45
CA LEU A 92 5.84 7.78 15.40
C LEU A 92 7.07 7.64 16.30
N ALA A 93 8.28 7.68 15.73
CA ALA A 93 9.52 7.59 16.50
C ALA A 93 9.70 8.77 17.47
N GLN A 94 9.27 9.98 17.07
CA GLN A 94 9.29 11.14 17.94
C GLN A 94 8.33 10.98 19.12
N LEU A 95 7.13 10.46 18.88
CA LEU A 95 6.12 10.25 19.92
C LEU A 95 6.52 9.12 20.88
N GLU A 96 7.04 8.01 20.36
CA GLU A 96 7.53 6.88 21.18
C GLU A 96 8.76 7.23 22.00
N GLY A 97 9.60 8.17 21.54
CA GLY A 97 10.76 8.67 22.30
C GLY A 97 10.41 9.71 23.39
N GLN A 98 9.15 10.14 23.48
CA GLN A 98 8.68 11.12 24.47
C GLN A 98 7.91 10.50 25.64
N GLY A 99 7.55 9.21 25.55
CA GLY A 99 6.87 8.45 26.62
C GLY A 99 7.83 7.68 27.51
#